data_AF-Q91WC0-F1
#
_entry.id   AF-Q91WC0-F1
#
_cell.length_a   1.000
_cell.length_b   1.000
_cell.length_c   1.000
_cell.angle_alpha   90.00
_cell.angle_beta   90.00
_cell.angle_gamma   90.00
#
_symmetry.space_group_name_H-M   'P 1'
#
loop_
_entity.id
_entity.type
_entity.pdbx_description
1 polymer ?
#
loop_
_entity_poly.entity_id
_entity_poly.type
_entity_poly.pdbx_seq_one_letter_code
_entity_poly.pdbx_strand_id
1 'polypeptide(L)'
;MGKKSRVKTQKSGTGATATVSPKEILNLTSELLQKCSSPAPSPGKEWEEYTQIRALVEKIRKKQKGLSVTFDGKREDYFPDLMKWASENGASVEGFEMVNFKEEGFGLRATRDIKAEELFLWVPRKLLMTVESAKNSVLGPLYSQDRILQAMGNIALAFHLLCERASPNSFWQPYIQTLPSEYDTPLYFEEEEVRCLQSTQAIHDVFSQYKNTARQYAYFYKVIQTHPHANKLPLKESFTYEDYRWAVSSVMTRQNQIPTEDGSRVTLALIPLWDMCNHTNGLITTGYNLEDDRCECVALQDFQAGDQIYIFYGTRSNAEFVIHSGFFFDNNSHDRVKIKLGVSKSDRLYAMKAEVLARAGIPTSSVFALHSTEPPISAQLLAFLRVFCMTEEELKEHLLGDSAIDRIFTLGNAEFPVSWDNEVKLWTFLEDRASLLLKTYKTTIEEDKIVLKNPDLSVRATMAIKLRLGEKEILEKAVKSAAVNREYYRKHMEERAPLPRYEESDLGLLEGGVGDSRLPLVLRKLEEEAGVQESLSLTETVSKVKAAENGLVNGENLIPNGTRSENESLSPEESENVTGEESSGSMAKVKERL
;
A
#
# COMPACT_ATOMS: atom_id res chain seq x y z
N MET A 1 -58.32 -45.23 -1.00
CA MET A 1 -57.29 -46.05 -0.30
C MET A 1 -55.92 -45.44 -0.59
N GLY A 2 -54.97 -45.49 0.34
CA GLY A 2 -53.65 -44.82 0.21
C GLY A 2 -53.27 -44.10 1.50
N LYS A 3 -52.19 -44.54 2.16
CA LYS A 3 -51.85 -44.13 3.53
C LYS A 3 -50.88 -42.95 3.60
N LYS A 4 -51.30 -41.93 4.36
CA LYS A 4 -50.53 -41.01 5.22
C LYS A 4 -48.99 -41.08 5.15
N SER A 5 -48.37 -39.94 4.86
CA SER A 5 -47.18 -39.46 5.56
C SER A 5 -47.45 -38.05 6.09
N ARG A 6 -47.18 -37.79 7.37
CA ARG A 6 -47.46 -36.52 8.06
C ARG A 6 -46.15 -35.99 8.63
N VAL A 7 -45.46 -35.15 7.86
CA VAL A 7 -44.25 -34.45 8.33
C VAL A 7 -44.65 -33.50 9.46
N LYS A 8 -44.02 -33.64 10.63
CA LYS A 8 -44.16 -32.72 11.75
C LYS A 8 -43.32 -31.47 11.47
N THR A 9 -43.96 -30.33 11.30
CA THR A 9 -43.30 -29.02 11.37
C THR A 9 -42.78 -28.80 12.79
N GLN A 10 -41.48 -28.93 13.00
CA GLN A 10 -40.85 -28.42 14.22
C GLN A 10 -40.71 -26.89 14.09
N LYS A 11 -41.46 -26.15 14.92
CA LYS A 11 -41.09 -24.77 15.23
C LYS A 11 -39.78 -24.81 16.02
N SER A 12 -38.67 -24.42 15.41
CA SER A 12 -37.43 -24.14 16.14
C SER A 12 -37.66 -22.96 17.08
N GLY A 13 -37.61 -23.22 18.38
CA GLY A 13 -37.78 -22.18 19.39
C GLY A 13 -36.65 -21.16 19.34
N THR A 14 -36.99 -19.89 19.59
CA THR A 14 -36.05 -18.82 19.87
C THR A 14 -35.21 -19.18 21.10
N GLY A 15 -33.96 -19.60 20.87
CA GLY A 15 -33.00 -19.80 21.95
C GLY A 15 -32.65 -18.46 22.58
N ALA A 16 -32.94 -18.30 23.87
CA ALA A 16 -32.50 -17.13 24.62
C ALA A 16 -30.96 -17.08 24.63
N THR A 17 -30.38 -16.10 23.95
CA THR A 17 -28.94 -15.84 23.98
C THR A 17 -28.55 -15.47 25.41
N ALA A 18 -27.87 -16.38 26.11
CA ALA A 18 -27.29 -16.08 27.41
C ALA A 18 -26.39 -14.84 27.28
N THR A 19 -26.67 -13.81 28.08
CA THR A 19 -25.92 -12.55 28.06
C THR A 19 -24.47 -12.81 28.43
N VAL A 20 -23.58 -12.74 27.43
CA VAL A 20 -22.15 -12.96 27.60
C VAL A 20 -21.60 -11.93 28.57
N SER A 21 -20.86 -12.37 29.59
CA SER A 21 -20.35 -11.45 30.60
C SER A 21 -19.23 -10.57 30.01
N PRO A 22 -19.17 -9.26 30.32
CA PRO A 22 -18.07 -8.39 29.87
C PRO A 22 -16.68 -8.91 30.28
N LYS A 23 -16.59 -9.60 31.42
CA LYS A 23 -15.39 -10.27 31.92
C LYS A 23 -14.93 -11.41 31.01
N GLU A 24 -15.85 -12.15 30.40
CA GLU A 24 -15.52 -13.22 29.46
C GLU A 24 -14.92 -12.65 28.17
N ILE A 25 -15.52 -11.59 27.59
CA ILE A 25 -14.96 -10.92 26.42
C ILE A 25 -13.56 -10.35 26.75
N LEU A 26 -13.40 -9.68 27.89
CA LEU A 26 -12.11 -9.09 28.30
C LEU A 26 -11.00 -10.16 28.43
N ASN A 27 -11.33 -11.35 28.93
CA ASN A 27 -10.40 -12.48 28.98
C ASN A 27 -10.02 -12.95 27.56
N LEU A 28 -11.00 -13.13 26.67
CA LEU A 28 -10.76 -13.56 25.29
C LEU A 28 -9.95 -12.53 24.49
N THR A 29 -10.20 -11.23 24.67
CA THR A 29 -9.38 -10.17 24.07
C THR A 29 -7.97 -10.15 24.65
N SER A 30 -7.78 -10.51 25.93
CA SER A 30 -6.44 -10.61 26.52
C SER A 30 -5.64 -11.78 25.94
N GLU A 31 -6.30 -12.94 25.76
CA GLU A 31 -5.76 -14.12 25.06
C GLU A 31 -5.37 -13.77 23.60
N LEU A 32 -6.27 -13.10 22.87
CA LEU A 32 -6.03 -12.66 21.49
C LEU A 32 -4.86 -11.66 21.39
N LEU A 33 -4.78 -10.69 22.31
CA LEU A 33 -3.69 -9.71 22.34
C LEU A 33 -2.33 -10.40 22.55
N GLN A 34 -2.25 -11.36 23.49
CA GLN A 34 -1.03 -12.13 23.74
C GLN A 34 -0.64 -12.97 22.51
N LYS A 35 -1.62 -13.64 21.86
CA LYS A 35 -1.38 -14.44 20.67
C LYS A 35 -0.87 -13.58 19.50
N CYS A 36 -1.54 -12.48 19.18
CA CYS A 36 -1.18 -11.64 18.03
C CYS A 36 0.04 -10.72 18.25
N SER A 37 0.51 -10.60 19.50
CA SER A 37 1.76 -9.91 19.86
C SER A 37 2.96 -10.85 20.01
N SER A 38 2.77 -12.15 19.78
CA SER A 38 3.88 -13.10 19.68
C SER A 38 4.69 -12.82 18.40
N PRO A 39 6.04 -12.98 18.43
CA PRO A 39 6.90 -12.79 17.25
C PRO A 39 6.40 -13.58 16.03
N ALA A 40 6.77 -13.13 14.83
CA ALA A 40 6.47 -13.86 13.61
C ALA A 40 6.98 -15.33 13.72
N PRO A 41 6.12 -16.34 13.48
CA PRO A 41 6.57 -17.71 13.40
C PRO A 41 7.43 -17.92 12.15
N SER A 42 8.13 -19.06 12.06
CA SER A 42 8.78 -19.43 10.79
C SER A 42 7.74 -19.54 9.66
N PRO A 43 8.04 -19.17 8.40
CA PRO A 43 7.06 -19.11 7.32
C PRO A 43 6.20 -20.38 7.13
N GLY A 44 6.78 -21.56 7.32
CA GLY A 44 6.06 -22.84 7.26
C GLY A 44 5.00 -23.07 8.36
N LYS A 45 4.86 -22.15 9.33
CA LYS A 45 3.89 -22.19 10.43
C LYS A 45 2.89 -21.02 10.41
N GLU A 46 3.00 -20.08 9.48
CA GLU A 46 2.12 -18.91 9.43
C GLU A 46 0.65 -19.29 9.20
N TRP A 47 0.36 -20.32 8.39
CA TRP A 47 -1.00 -20.85 8.24
C TRP A 47 -1.57 -21.41 9.56
N GLU A 48 -0.74 -22.08 10.36
CA GLU A 48 -1.13 -22.60 11.67
C GLU A 48 -1.43 -21.46 12.65
N GLU A 49 -0.60 -20.40 12.64
CA GLU A 49 -0.87 -19.20 13.43
C GLU A 49 -2.15 -18.48 12.97
N TYR A 50 -2.34 -18.30 11.66
CA TYR A 50 -3.54 -17.68 11.08
C TYR A 50 -4.82 -18.39 11.51
N THR A 51 -4.88 -19.72 11.37
CA THR A 51 -6.05 -20.51 11.78
C THR A 51 -6.31 -20.45 13.29
N GLN A 52 -5.26 -20.43 14.12
CA GLN A 52 -5.37 -20.24 15.58
C GLN A 52 -5.91 -18.84 15.94
N ILE A 53 -5.43 -17.78 15.29
CA ILE A 53 -5.94 -16.41 15.49
C ILE A 53 -7.40 -16.32 15.02
N ARG A 54 -7.73 -16.88 13.84
CA ARG A 54 -9.09 -16.93 13.29
C ARG A 54 -10.07 -17.63 14.22
N ALA A 55 -9.67 -18.73 14.83
CA ALA A 55 -10.50 -19.45 15.81
C ALA A 55 -10.83 -18.59 17.05
N LEU A 56 -9.87 -17.80 17.55
CA LEU A 56 -10.10 -16.87 18.66
C LEU A 56 -10.99 -15.68 18.26
N VAL A 57 -10.75 -15.09 17.09
CA VAL A 57 -11.55 -14.00 16.53
C VAL A 57 -13.01 -14.45 16.35
N GLU A 58 -13.25 -15.59 15.70
CA GLU A 58 -14.61 -16.12 15.50
C GLU A 58 -15.31 -16.47 16.82
N LYS A 59 -14.57 -16.95 17.83
CA LYS A 59 -15.08 -17.21 19.19
C LYS A 59 -15.53 -15.92 19.89
N ILE A 60 -14.83 -14.80 19.68
CA ILE A 60 -15.23 -13.47 20.18
C ILE A 60 -16.43 -12.94 19.38
N ARG A 61 -16.36 -12.97 18.04
CA ARG A 61 -17.39 -12.42 17.14
C ARG A 61 -18.75 -13.10 17.35
N LYS A 62 -18.78 -14.43 17.50
CA LYS A 62 -20.00 -15.21 17.82
C LYS A 62 -20.59 -14.95 19.21
N LYS A 63 -19.87 -14.23 20.07
CA LYS A 63 -20.31 -13.79 21.41
C LYS A 63 -20.73 -12.31 21.43
N GLN A 64 -20.60 -11.60 20.32
CA GLN A 64 -20.97 -10.20 20.13
C GLN A 64 -22.19 -10.07 19.20
N LYS A 65 -22.71 -8.85 19.02
CA LYS A 65 -23.98 -8.59 18.31
C LYS A 65 -23.82 -8.19 16.83
N GLY A 66 -22.62 -8.35 16.25
CA GLY A 66 -22.28 -7.70 14.97
C GLY A 66 -21.94 -6.22 15.19
N LEU A 67 -22.18 -5.38 14.18
CA LEU A 67 -21.99 -3.92 14.29
C LEU A 67 -22.81 -3.34 15.45
N SER A 68 -22.18 -2.49 16.26
CA SER A 68 -22.79 -1.85 17.43
C SER A 68 -23.88 -0.85 17.05
N VAL A 69 -23.74 -0.22 15.87
CA VAL A 69 -24.73 0.69 15.29
C VAL A 69 -25.08 0.23 13.88
N THR A 70 -26.36 -0.04 13.67
CA THR A 70 -27.00 -0.32 12.38
C THR A 70 -28.06 0.75 12.14
N PHE A 71 -28.47 0.92 10.88
CA PHE A 71 -29.46 1.91 10.47
C PHE A 71 -30.70 1.19 9.93
N ASP A 72 -31.89 1.76 10.15
CA ASP A 72 -33.16 1.09 9.83
C ASP A 72 -33.46 1.02 8.33
N GLY A 73 -32.95 1.99 7.56
CA GLY A 73 -33.10 2.09 6.11
C GLY A 73 -32.05 1.29 5.35
N LYS A 74 -32.25 1.14 4.04
CA LYS A 74 -31.24 0.63 3.13
C LYS A 74 -30.19 1.69 2.82
N ARG A 75 -29.05 1.27 2.29
CA ARG A 75 -27.95 2.16 1.88
C ARG A 75 -28.42 3.25 0.91
N GLU A 76 -29.28 2.89 -0.05
CA GLU A 76 -29.81 3.80 -1.05
C GLU A 76 -30.78 4.85 -0.51
N ASP A 77 -31.45 4.59 0.63
CA ASP A 77 -32.39 5.53 1.24
C ASP A 77 -31.69 6.78 1.79
N TYR A 78 -30.37 6.72 2.03
CA TYR A 78 -29.55 7.79 2.61
C TYR A 78 -28.79 8.66 1.58
N PHE A 79 -28.75 8.29 0.29
CA PHE A 79 -28.08 9.12 -0.72
C PHE A 79 -28.70 10.51 -0.91
N PRO A 80 -30.04 10.73 -0.82
CA PRO A 80 -30.60 12.07 -0.87
C PRO A 80 -30.09 12.99 0.24
N ASP A 81 -29.89 12.46 1.45
CA ASP A 81 -29.35 13.22 2.58
C ASP A 81 -27.85 13.51 2.41
N LEU A 82 -27.06 12.57 1.87
CA LEU A 82 -25.67 12.81 1.47
C LEU A 82 -25.58 13.96 0.45
N MET A 83 -26.39 13.91 -0.61
CA MET A 83 -26.40 14.93 -1.67
C MET A 83 -26.82 16.29 -1.12
N LYS A 84 -27.86 16.34 -0.29
CA LYS A 84 -28.28 17.57 0.38
C LYS A 84 -27.18 18.16 1.27
N TRP A 85 -26.59 17.35 2.14
CA TRP A 85 -25.52 17.77 3.04
C TRP A 85 -24.26 18.23 2.29
N ALA A 86 -23.88 17.53 1.21
CA ALA A 86 -22.77 17.91 0.36
C ALA A 86 -23.03 19.27 -0.32
N SER A 87 -24.24 19.47 -0.85
CA SER A 87 -24.69 20.74 -1.46
C SER A 87 -24.67 21.91 -0.47
N GLU A 88 -25.22 21.71 0.74
CA GLU A 88 -25.25 22.71 1.83
C GLU A 88 -23.85 23.15 2.29
N ASN A 89 -22.79 22.42 1.92
CA ASN A 89 -21.40 22.74 2.24
C ASN A 89 -20.54 23.03 0.98
N GLY A 90 -21.15 23.23 -0.19
CA GLY A 90 -20.49 23.73 -1.39
C GLY A 90 -19.85 22.68 -2.31
N ALA A 91 -20.13 21.39 -2.13
CA ALA A 91 -19.74 20.37 -3.10
C ALA A 91 -20.62 20.39 -4.36
N SER A 92 -20.06 19.93 -5.47
CA SER A 92 -20.81 19.60 -6.69
C SER A 92 -21.81 18.48 -6.42
N VAL A 93 -23.08 18.63 -6.83
CA VAL A 93 -24.13 17.61 -6.66
C VAL A 93 -25.02 17.44 -7.90
N GLU A 94 -24.57 17.97 -9.04
CA GLU A 94 -25.30 17.96 -10.31
C GLU A 94 -24.49 17.21 -11.38
N GLY A 95 -25.18 16.67 -12.39
CA GLY A 95 -24.55 15.95 -13.51
C GLY A 95 -24.29 14.46 -13.25
N PHE A 96 -24.58 13.93 -12.05
CA PHE A 96 -24.49 12.50 -11.74
C PHE A 96 -25.57 12.04 -10.73
N GLU A 97 -25.72 10.73 -10.60
CA GLU A 97 -26.62 10.04 -9.66
C GLU A 97 -25.96 8.75 -9.11
N MET A 98 -26.41 8.25 -7.95
CA MET A 98 -25.89 6.98 -7.38
C MET A 98 -26.65 5.78 -7.93
N VAL A 99 -25.93 4.78 -8.45
CA VAL A 99 -26.50 3.57 -9.05
C VAL A 99 -25.80 2.33 -8.49
N ASN A 100 -26.55 1.28 -8.19
CA ASN A 100 -25.99 -0.02 -7.83
C ASN A 100 -25.65 -0.83 -9.11
N PHE A 101 -24.40 -0.80 -9.51
CA PHE A 101 -23.88 -1.59 -10.63
C PHE A 101 -23.61 -3.03 -10.20
N LYS A 102 -23.68 -3.97 -11.15
CA LYS A 102 -23.61 -5.40 -10.86
C LYS A 102 -22.21 -5.88 -10.44
N GLU A 103 -21.17 -5.31 -11.04
CA GLU A 103 -19.79 -5.79 -10.86
C GLU A 103 -19.06 -5.04 -9.75
N GLU A 104 -19.20 -3.71 -9.67
CA GLU A 104 -18.51 -2.85 -8.70
C GLU A 104 -19.37 -2.46 -7.48
N GLY A 105 -20.68 -2.76 -7.51
CA GLY A 105 -21.64 -2.28 -6.52
C GLY A 105 -22.04 -0.82 -6.75
N PHE A 106 -22.28 -0.05 -5.69
CA PHE A 106 -22.69 1.35 -5.85
C PHE A 106 -21.57 2.22 -6.43
N GLY A 107 -21.89 2.94 -7.51
CA GLY A 107 -21.03 3.93 -8.16
C GLY A 107 -21.80 5.19 -8.55
N LEU A 108 -21.12 6.14 -9.20
CA LEU A 108 -21.75 7.31 -9.83
C LEU A 108 -22.08 7.03 -11.31
N ARG A 109 -23.25 7.45 -11.78
CA ARG A 109 -23.66 7.46 -13.18
C ARG A 109 -23.83 8.89 -13.67
N ALA A 110 -23.34 9.21 -14.87
CA ALA A 110 -23.53 10.52 -15.48
C ALA A 110 -25.00 10.75 -15.89
N THR A 111 -25.57 11.91 -15.57
CA THR A 111 -26.95 12.31 -15.96
C THR A 111 -26.99 13.31 -17.12
N ARG A 112 -25.81 13.71 -17.59
CA ARG A 112 -25.54 14.51 -18.78
C ARG A 112 -24.24 14.00 -19.41
N ASP A 113 -23.92 14.45 -20.62
CA ASP A 113 -22.58 14.25 -21.15
C ASP A 113 -21.56 15.07 -20.33
N ILE A 114 -20.43 14.45 -20.01
CA ILE A 114 -19.28 15.04 -19.30
C ILE A 114 -18.06 14.84 -20.20
N LYS A 115 -17.30 15.89 -20.48
CA LYS A 115 -16.12 15.81 -21.34
C LYS A 115 -14.86 15.45 -20.56
N ALA A 116 -13.92 14.75 -21.22
CA ALA A 116 -12.58 14.57 -20.68
C ALA A 116 -11.98 15.92 -20.25
N GLU A 117 -11.25 15.93 -19.14
CA GLU A 117 -10.68 17.13 -18.51
C GLU A 117 -11.70 18.14 -17.93
N GLU A 118 -13.02 17.88 -18.03
CA GLU A 118 -14.04 18.73 -17.40
C GLU A 118 -14.03 18.56 -15.86
N LEU A 119 -13.90 19.68 -15.12
CA LEU A 119 -14.08 19.71 -13.67
C LEU A 119 -15.57 19.52 -13.32
N PHE A 120 -15.97 18.26 -13.14
CA PHE A 120 -17.35 17.88 -12.85
C PHE A 120 -17.63 17.63 -11.37
N LEU A 121 -16.59 17.36 -10.56
CA LEU A 121 -16.75 17.02 -9.14
C LEU A 121 -15.72 17.73 -8.25
N TRP A 122 -16.20 18.43 -7.21
CA TRP A 122 -15.36 19.02 -6.16
C TRP A 122 -15.97 18.85 -4.76
N VAL A 123 -15.11 18.70 -3.74
CA VAL A 123 -15.50 18.44 -2.34
C VAL A 123 -14.69 19.33 -1.37
N PRO A 124 -15.27 20.38 -0.77
CA PRO A 124 -14.59 21.25 0.19
C PRO A 124 -14.13 20.54 1.46
N ARG A 125 -12.97 20.94 2.03
CA ARG A 125 -12.32 20.29 3.19
C ARG A 125 -13.28 19.99 4.34
N LYS A 126 -14.20 20.92 4.63
CA LYS A 126 -15.19 20.82 5.71
C LYS A 126 -15.97 19.49 5.70
N LEU A 127 -16.23 18.90 4.53
CA LEU A 127 -16.95 17.64 4.38
C LEU A 127 -16.10 16.40 4.72
N LEU A 128 -14.78 16.50 4.62
CA LEU A 128 -13.86 15.37 4.80
C LEU A 128 -13.79 14.93 6.27
N MET A 129 -13.47 13.66 6.49
CA MET A 129 -13.02 13.15 7.79
C MET A 129 -11.50 12.98 7.75
N THR A 130 -10.76 13.77 8.52
CA THR A 130 -9.29 13.80 8.51
C THR A 130 -8.70 13.37 9.86
N VAL A 131 -7.37 13.22 9.94
CA VAL A 131 -6.68 13.05 11.23
C VAL A 131 -6.84 14.30 12.12
N GLU A 132 -7.03 15.48 11.53
CA GLU A 132 -7.27 16.76 12.22
C GLU A 132 -8.68 16.81 12.82
N SER A 133 -9.71 16.42 12.06
CA SER A 133 -11.07 16.31 12.61
C SER A 133 -11.14 15.22 13.68
N ALA A 134 -10.38 14.12 13.53
CA ALA A 134 -10.24 13.09 14.56
C ALA A 134 -9.67 13.65 15.88
N LYS A 135 -8.58 14.44 15.81
CA LYS A 135 -7.98 15.12 16.98
C LYS A 135 -8.95 16.08 17.68
N ASN A 136 -9.81 16.75 16.90
CA ASN A 136 -10.77 17.74 17.40
C ASN A 136 -12.12 17.14 17.83
N SER A 137 -12.36 15.85 17.56
CA SER A 137 -13.58 15.12 17.93
C SER A 137 -13.59 14.65 19.39
N VAL A 138 -14.63 13.90 19.78
CA VAL A 138 -14.70 13.19 21.06
C VAL A 138 -13.52 12.21 21.29
N LEU A 139 -12.83 11.79 20.22
CA LEU A 139 -11.63 10.95 20.28
C LEU A 139 -10.37 11.69 20.77
N GLY A 140 -10.32 13.02 20.62
CA GLY A 140 -9.14 13.86 20.91
C GLY A 140 -8.45 13.60 22.26
N PRO A 141 -9.19 13.51 23.38
CA PRO A 141 -8.61 13.18 24.68
C PRO A 141 -7.87 11.84 24.70
N LEU A 142 -8.37 10.80 24.03
CA LEU A 142 -7.68 9.51 23.94
C LEU A 142 -6.51 9.58 22.94
N TYR A 143 -6.70 10.25 21.79
CA TYR A 143 -5.63 10.48 20.81
C TYR A 143 -4.39 11.10 21.46
N SER A 144 -4.56 12.11 22.32
CA SER A 144 -3.45 12.78 23.01
C SER A 144 -2.62 11.90 23.96
N GLN A 145 -3.13 10.72 24.34
CA GLN A 145 -2.47 9.79 25.27
C GLN A 145 -1.98 8.51 24.59
N ASP A 146 -2.68 8.07 23.53
CA ASP A 146 -2.39 6.80 22.86
C ASP A 146 -1.33 6.95 21.76
N ARG A 147 -0.20 6.26 21.94
CA ARG A 147 0.94 6.31 21.01
C ARG A 147 0.64 5.69 19.64
N ILE A 148 -0.27 4.72 19.57
CA ILE A 148 -0.64 4.09 18.29
C ILE A 148 -1.53 5.05 17.50
N LEU A 149 -2.50 5.72 18.13
CA LEU A 149 -3.31 6.74 17.45
C LEU A 149 -2.45 7.91 16.93
N GLN A 150 -1.42 8.32 17.67
CA GLN A 150 -0.50 9.38 17.25
C GLN A 150 0.41 8.97 16.09
N ALA A 151 0.88 7.73 16.07
CA ALA A 151 1.80 7.23 15.04
C ALA A 151 1.08 6.72 13.77
N MET A 152 -0.20 6.35 13.86
CA MET A 152 -0.95 5.65 12.80
C MET A 152 -2.25 6.38 12.47
N GLY A 153 -2.15 7.41 11.60
CA GLY A 153 -3.29 8.23 11.18
C GLY A 153 -4.45 7.45 10.56
N ASN A 154 -4.17 6.31 9.90
CA ASN A 154 -5.19 5.39 9.39
C ASN A 154 -6.00 4.71 10.52
N ILE A 155 -5.36 4.36 11.64
CA ILE A 155 -6.07 3.85 12.82
C ILE A 155 -6.85 4.99 13.50
N ALA A 156 -6.29 6.20 13.55
CA ALA A 156 -7.01 7.37 14.07
C ALA A 156 -8.29 7.66 13.27
N LEU A 157 -8.24 7.59 11.93
CA LEU A 157 -9.44 7.67 11.07
C LEU A 157 -10.45 6.56 11.36
N ALA A 158 -10.00 5.32 11.57
CA ALA A 158 -10.91 4.21 11.86
C ALA A 158 -11.67 4.41 13.18
N PHE A 159 -11.00 4.91 14.22
CA PHE A 159 -11.68 5.26 15.49
C PHE A 159 -12.53 6.52 15.39
N HIS A 160 -12.12 7.52 14.60
CA HIS A 160 -12.95 8.69 14.32
C HIS A 160 -14.26 8.27 13.65
N LEU A 161 -14.18 7.47 12.58
CA LEU A 161 -15.34 6.93 11.87
C LEU A 161 -16.30 6.17 12.79
N LEU A 162 -15.79 5.36 13.72
CA LEU A 162 -16.61 4.65 14.70
C LEU A 162 -17.26 5.57 15.75
N CYS A 163 -16.52 6.54 16.28
CA CYS A 163 -17.04 7.51 17.24
C CYS A 163 -18.15 8.38 16.62
N GLU A 164 -17.96 8.84 15.38
CA GLU A 164 -18.95 9.62 14.65
C GLU A 164 -20.16 8.76 14.25
N ARG A 165 -19.96 7.51 13.78
CA ARG A 165 -21.03 6.55 13.49
C ARG A 165 -21.95 6.36 14.69
N ALA A 166 -21.36 6.23 15.88
CA ALA A 166 -22.07 6.04 17.13
C ALA A 166 -22.56 7.34 17.79
N SER A 167 -22.42 8.49 17.12
CA SER A 167 -22.90 9.79 17.57
C SER A 167 -24.08 10.24 16.68
N PRO A 168 -25.36 10.13 17.13
CA PRO A 168 -26.53 10.39 16.27
C PRO A 168 -26.63 11.81 15.70
N ASN A 169 -25.95 12.77 16.33
CA ASN A 169 -25.89 14.18 15.90
C ASN A 169 -24.55 14.53 15.22
N SER A 170 -23.77 13.54 14.76
CA SER A 170 -22.50 13.81 14.08
C SER A 170 -22.74 14.54 12.76
N PHE A 171 -21.88 15.53 12.47
CA PHE A 171 -21.88 16.27 11.21
C PHE A 171 -21.72 15.34 9.99
N TRP A 172 -21.04 14.21 10.15
CA TRP A 172 -20.78 13.25 9.06
C TRP A 172 -21.80 12.10 8.99
N GLN A 173 -22.92 12.12 9.75
CA GLN A 173 -23.95 11.07 9.63
C GLN A 173 -24.42 10.82 8.17
N PRO A 174 -24.69 11.83 7.32
CA PRO A 174 -25.11 11.61 5.93
C PRO A 174 -24.08 10.81 5.10
N TYR A 175 -22.78 11.02 5.34
CA TYR A 175 -21.73 10.20 4.75
C TYR A 175 -21.70 8.79 5.35
N ILE A 176 -21.69 8.67 6.67
CA ILE A 176 -21.52 7.38 7.36
C ILE A 176 -22.69 6.41 7.11
N GLN A 177 -23.90 6.93 6.92
CA GLN A 177 -25.09 6.14 6.57
C GLN A 177 -25.05 5.60 5.13
N THR A 178 -24.30 6.25 4.22
CA THR A 178 -24.12 5.82 2.83
C THR A 178 -22.89 4.94 2.60
N LEU A 179 -22.12 4.61 3.64
CA LEU A 179 -21.00 3.65 3.53
C LEU A 179 -21.50 2.19 3.37
N PRO A 180 -20.71 1.30 2.72
CA PRO A 180 -20.97 -0.14 2.75
C PRO A 180 -21.04 -0.67 4.18
N SER A 181 -21.94 -1.63 4.45
CA SER A 181 -21.97 -2.32 5.76
C SER A 181 -21.05 -3.55 5.82
N GLU A 182 -20.57 -4.02 4.68
CA GLU A 182 -19.61 -5.12 4.51
C GLU A 182 -18.66 -4.78 3.35
N TYR A 183 -17.48 -5.41 3.32
CA TYR A 183 -16.44 -5.25 2.31
C TYR A 183 -15.88 -6.61 1.89
N ASP A 184 -15.22 -6.67 0.74
CA ASP A 184 -14.53 -7.86 0.25
C ASP A 184 -13.01 -7.81 0.47
N THR A 185 -12.55 -7.16 1.55
CA THR A 185 -11.16 -7.30 2.02
C THR A 185 -10.95 -8.70 2.62
N PRO A 186 -9.72 -9.25 2.64
CA PRO A 186 -9.43 -10.58 3.20
C PRO A 186 -9.81 -10.79 4.67
N LEU A 187 -10.10 -9.71 5.42
CA LEU A 187 -10.70 -9.75 6.76
C LEU A 187 -12.12 -10.38 6.78
N TYR A 188 -12.82 -10.37 5.64
CA TYR A 188 -14.17 -10.94 5.47
C TYR A 188 -14.19 -12.32 4.81
N PHE A 189 -13.05 -12.79 4.30
CA PHE A 189 -12.97 -14.08 3.61
C PHE A 189 -13.22 -15.26 4.56
N GLU A 190 -13.80 -16.34 4.05
CA GLU A 190 -13.83 -17.64 4.71
C GLU A 190 -12.45 -18.29 4.76
N GLU A 191 -12.26 -19.31 5.62
CA GLU A 191 -10.96 -19.99 5.71
C GLU A 191 -10.57 -20.67 4.39
N GLU A 192 -11.54 -21.26 3.68
CA GLU A 192 -11.31 -21.92 2.38
C GLU A 192 -11.00 -20.92 1.26
N GLU A 193 -11.57 -19.71 1.32
CA GLU A 193 -11.27 -18.63 0.37
C GLU A 193 -9.82 -18.15 0.55
N VAL A 194 -9.35 -17.99 1.79
CA VAL A 194 -7.92 -17.70 2.07
C VAL A 194 -7.04 -18.92 1.77
N ARG A 195 -7.53 -20.15 1.97
CA ARG A 195 -6.79 -21.39 1.64
C ARG A 195 -6.43 -21.46 0.15
N CYS A 196 -7.22 -20.84 -0.72
CA CYS A 196 -6.91 -20.75 -2.14
C CYS A 196 -5.60 -20.01 -2.44
N LEU A 197 -5.13 -19.13 -1.55
CA LEU A 197 -3.86 -18.38 -1.69
C LEU A 197 -2.64 -19.13 -1.12
N GLN A 198 -2.76 -20.40 -0.70
CA GLN A 198 -1.60 -21.11 -0.16
C GLN A 198 -0.48 -21.27 -1.20
N SER A 199 0.75 -20.93 -0.79
CA SER A 199 1.95 -20.84 -1.64
C SER A 199 1.96 -19.70 -2.67
N THR A 200 1.16 -18.64 -2.49
CA THR A 200 1.32 -17.37 -3.21
C THR A 200 2.23 -16.40 -2.44
N GLN A 201 2.58 -15.27 -3.06
CA GLN A 201 3.25 -14.17 -2.38
C GLN A 201 2.28 -13.37 -1.51
N ALA A 202 1.07 -13.11 -2.02
CA ALA A 202 0.06 -12.28 -1.35
C ALA A 202 -0.43 -12.84 -0.01
N ILE A 203 -0.37 -14.16 0.24
CA ILE A 203 -0.89 -14.75 1.48
C ILE A 203 -0.17 -14.25 2.75
N HIS A 204 1.13 -13.92 2.65
CA HIS A 204 1.88 -13.34 3.77
C HIS A 204 1.33 -11.98 4.20
N ASP A 205 0.92 -11.15 3.23
CA ASP A 205 0.32 -9.84 3.48
C ASP A 205 -1.11 -10.01 4.04
N VAL A 206 -1.87 -11.04 3.61
CA VAL A 206 -3.18 -11.42 4.19
C VAL A 206 -3.05 -11.87 5.65
N PHE A 207 -2.07 -12.73 5.97
CA PHE A 207 -1.80 -13.14 7.35
C PHE A 207 -1.42 -11.95 8.24
N SER A 208 -0.56 -11.07 7.73
CA SER A 208 -0.14 -9.85 8.41
C SER A 208 -1.33 -8.92 8.67
N GLN A 209 -2.19 -8.69 7.68
CA GLN A 209 -3.42 -7.90 7.84
C GLN A 209 -4.30 -8.48 8.94
N TYR A 210 -4.60 -9.77 8.91
CA TYR A 210 -5.47 -10.43 9.88
C TYR A 210 -4.89 -10.38 11.31
N LYS A 211 -3.59 -10.69 11.47
CA LYS A 211 -2.87 -10.61 12.77
C LYS A 211 -2.82 -9.18 13.30
N ASN A 212 -2.59 -8.19 12.44
CA ASN A 212 -2.55 -6.77 12.79
C ASN A 212 -3.92 -6.26 13.26
N THR A 213 -4.98 -6.47 12.48
CA THR A 213 -6.35 -6.06 12.86
C THR A 213 -6.81 -6.74 14.15
N ALA A 214 -6.53 -8.04 14.32
CA ALA A 214 -6.84 -8.76 15.56
C ALA A 214 -6.07 -8.22 16.77
N ARG A 215 -4.77 -7.91 16.63
CA ARG A 215 -3.94 -7.29 17.68
C ARG A 215 -4.47 -5.92 18.07
N GLN A 216 -4.75 -5.07 17.09
CA GLN A 216 -5.23 -3.71 17.27
C GLN A 216 -6.61 -3.69 17.94
N TYR A 217 -7.56 -4.50 17.46
CA TYR A 217 -8.86 -4.68 18.13
C TYR A 217 -8.69 -5.05 19.61
N ALA A 218 -7.90 -6.08 19.90
CA ALA A 218 -7.70 -6.57 21.26
C ALA A 218 -7.01 -5.55 22.18
N TYR A 219 -6.03 -4.80 21.64
CA TYR A 219 -5.38 -3.68 22.31
C TYR A 219 -6.37 -2.57 22.64
N PHE A 220 -7.08 -2.05 21.64
CA PHE A 220 -7.99 -0.93 21.83
C PHE A 220 -9.23 -1.30 22.64
N TYR A 221 -9.71 -2.55 22.59
CA TYR A 221 -10.75 -3.02 23.48
C TYR A 221 -10.32 -2.89 24.94
N LYS A 222 -9.09 -3.32 25.27
CA LYS A 222 -8.52 -3.12 26.61
C LYS A 222 -8.38 -1.63 26.95
N VAL A 223 -7.78 -0.82 26.07
CA VAL A 223 -7.57 0.62 26.28
C VAL A 223 -8.90 1.35 26.53
N ILE A 224 -9.91 1.15 25.69
CA ILE A 224 -11.23 1.78 25.81
C ILE A 224 -11.88 1.39 27.15
N GLN A 225 -11.77 0.12 27.57
CA GLN A 225 -12.34 -0.32 28.83
C GLN A 225 -11.58 0.20 30.07
N THR A 226 -10.25 0.39 30.01
CA THR A 226 -9.45 0.81 31.19
C THR A 226 -9.05 2.28 31.26
N HIS A 227 -8.92 3.01 30.14
CA HIS A 227 -8.31 4.34 30.14
C HIS A 227 -9.35 5.45 30.45
N PRO A 228 -9.10 6.37 31.40
CA PRO A 228 -10.07 7.42 31.75
C PRO A 228 -10.50 8.32 30.60
N HIS A 229 -9.59 8.64 29.65
CA HIS A 229 -9.91 9.47 28.48
C HIS A 229 -10.87 8.80 27.49
N ALA A 230 -11.05 7.49 27.57
CA ALA A 230 -12.02 6.76 26.76
C ALA A 230 -13.45 6.76 27.35
N ASN A 231 -13.66 7.26 28.58
CA ASN A 231 -14.94 7.17 29.29
C ASN A 231 -16.09 7.96 28.64
N LYS A 232 -15.79 8.92 27.76
CA LYS A 232 -16.79 9.69 26.99
C LYS A 232 -17.02 9.17 25.57
N LEU A 233 -16.28 8.15 25.13
CA LEU A 233 -16.45 7.58 23.79
C LEU A 233 -17.70 6.70 23.77
N PRO A 234 -18.55 6.76 22.73
CA PRO A 234 -19.66 5.80 22.55
C PRO A 234 -19.18 4.34 22.59
N LEU A 235 -17.94 4.11 22.13
CA LEU A 235 -17.24 2.82 22.12
C LEU A 235 -17.03 2.21 23.52
N LYS A 236 -17.20 2.99 24.59
CA LYS A 236 -17.16 2.50 25.97
C LYS A 236 -18.30 1.51 26.26
N GLU A 237 -19.49 1.79 25.72
CA GLU A 237 -20.69 0.97 25.90
C GLU A 237 -20.72 -0.23 24.95
N SER A 238 -20.24 -0.06 23.71
CA SER A 238 -20.13 -1.14 22.74
C SER A 238 -19.00 -0.91 21.72
N PHE A 239 -18.09 -1.87 21.68
CA PHE A 239 -17.01 -1.96 20.69
C PHE A 239 -16.73 -3.44 20.40
N THR A 240 -17.16 -3.89 19.22
CA THR A 240 -17.06 -5.29 18.78
C THR A 240 -15.91 -5.48 17.80
N TYR A 241 -15.55 -6.74 17.54
CA TYR A 241 -14.62 -7.05 16.46
C TYR A 241 -15.19 -6.64 15.09
N GLU A 242 -16.52 -6.72 14.92
CA GLU A 242 -17.20 -6.34 13.67
C GLU A 242 -17.08 -4.84 13.40
N ASP A 243 -17.25 -4.00 14.44
CA ASP A 243 -17.04 -2.55 14.34
C ASP A 243 -15.61 -2.25 13.89
N TYR A 244 -14.61 -2.88 14.51
CA TYR A 244 -13.22 -2.61 14.16
C TYR A 244 -12.87 -3.10 12.75
N ARG A 245 -13.32 -4.31 12.38
CA ARG A 245 -13.15 -4.87 11.03
C ARG A 245 -13.78 -3.98 9.97
N TRP A 246 -15.01 -3.51 10.20
CA TRP A 246 -15.71 -2.57 9.33
C TRP A 246 -14.94 -1.26 9.21
N ALA A 247 -14.53 -0.66 10.32
CA ALA A 247 -13.86 0.64 10.32
C ALA A 247 -12.51 0.63 9.61
N VAL A 248 -11.65 -0.36 9.86
CA VAL A 248 -10.36 -0.45 9.15
C VAL A 248 -10.56 -0.77 7.66
N SER A 249 -11.61 -1.50 7.30
CA SER A 249 -11.95 -1.80 5.90
C SER A 249 -12.50 -0.57 5.18
N SER A 250 -13.38 0.21 5.82
CA SER A 250 -13.81 1.52 5.35
C SER A 250 -12.61 2.42 5.07
N VAL A 251 -11.66 2.51 6.00
CA VAL A 251 -10.47 3.34 5.84
C VAL A 251 -9.54 2.82 4.74
N MET A 252 -9.13 1.55 4.74
CA MET A 252 -8.16 1.08 3.73
C MET A 252 -8.70 1.13 2.30
N THR A 253 -10.02 0.96 2.12
CA THR A 253 -10.67 1.00 0.79
C THR A 253 -10.93 2.41 0.26
N ARG A 254 -10.89 3.46 1.12
CA ARG A 254 -11.35 4.83 0.79
C ARG A 254 -10.45 5.98 1.26
N GLN A 255 -9.39 5.72 2.01
CA GLN A 255 -8.49 6.77 2.49
C GLN A 255 -7.63 7.36 1.36
N ASN A 256 -7.38 8.66 1.45
CA ASN A 256 -6.56 9.42 0.53
C ASN A 256 -5.53 10.23 1.31
N GLN A 257 -4.40 10.55 0.69
CA GLN A 257 -3.46 11.54 1.21
C GLN A 257 -3.78 12.90 0.59
N ILE A 258 -3.93 13.92 1.43
CA ILE A 258 -4.17 15.31 1.02
C ILE A 258 -3.21 16.23 1.78
N PRO A 259 -2.90 17.44 1.27
CA PRO A 259 -2.19 18.43 2.06
C PRO A 259 -3.01 18.89 3.28
N THR A 260 -2.32 19.27 4.35
CA THR A 260 -2.89 20.03 5.47
C THR A 260 -3.33 21.42 5.02
N GLU A 261 -4.14 22.13 5.82
CA GLU A 261 -4.68 23.47 5.50
C GLU A 261 -3.58 24.51 5.20
N ASP A 262 -2.39 24.34 5.79
CA ASP A 262 -1.20 25.19 5.58
C ASP A 262 -0.29 24.70 4.43
N GLY A 263 -0.66 23.61 3.74
CA GLY A 263 0.16 22.99 2.69
C GLY A 263 1.49 22.36 3.16
N SER A 264 1.84 22.44 4.45
CA SER A 264 3.18 22.08 4.94
C SER A 264 3.43 20.58 5.04
N ARG A 265 2.37 19.78 5.18
CA ARG A 265 2.42 18.34 5.45
C ARG A 265 1.29 17.62 4.71
N VAL A 266 1.36 16.30 4.70
CA VAL A 266 0.25 15.44 4.26
C VAL A 266 -0.51 14.88 5.46
N THR A 267 -1.82 14.73 5.30
CA THR A 267 -2.73 14.05 6.23
C THR A 267 -3.55 13.00 5.50
N LEU A 268 -4.14 12.06 6.25
CA LEU A 268 -5.07 11.08 5.70
C LEU A 268 -6.50 11.58 5.83
N ALA A 269 -7.29 11.38 4.78
CA ALA A 269 -8.69 11.80 4.72
C ALA A 269 -9.61 10.75 4.06
N LEU A 270 -10.84 10.68 4.54
CA LEU A 270 -11.98 10.15 3.79
C LEU A 270 -12.64 11.34 3.06
N ILE A 271 -12.94 11.18 1.77
CA ILE A 271 -13.50 12.22 0.90
C ILE A 271 -14.91 11.77 0.47
N PRO A 272 -15.97 12.18 1.18
CA PRO A 272 -17.33 11.81 0.84
C PRO A 272 -17.70 12.22 -0.59
N LEU A 273 -18.69 11.54 -1.15
CA LEU A 273 -19.23 11.74 -2.50
C LEU A 273 -18.26 11.31 -3.62
N TRP A 274 -17.02 11.81 -3.62
CA TRP A 274 -15.99 11.40 -4.58
C TRP A 274 -15.57 9.92 -4.38
N ASP A 275 -15.56 9.41 -3.15
CA ASP A 275 -15.25 8.00 -2.82
C ASP A 275 -16.34 6.99 -3.23
N MET A 276 -17.35 7.46 -3.98
CA MET A 276 -18.32 6.63 -4.70
C MET A 276 -17.91 6.37 -6.16
N CYS A 277 -16.89 7.04 -6.70
CA CYS A 277 -16.36 6.71 -8.04
C CYS A 277 -15.63 5.36 -8.00
N ASN A 278 -15.95 4.47 -8.94
CA ASN A 278 -15.28 3.16 -9.05
C ASN A 278 -14.00 3.22 -9.91
N HIS A 279 -13.21 2.15 -9.88
CA HIS A 279 -11.92 2.09 -10.56
C HIS A 279 -12.00 1.70 -12.04
N THR A 280 -11.24 2.39 -12.89
CA THR A 280 -10.80 1.88 -14.21
C THR A 280 -9.33 2.24 -14.49
N ASN A 281 -8.70 1.62 -15.50
CA ASN A 281 -7.34 1.97 -15.97
C ASN A 281 -7.29 3.43 -16.49
N GLY A 282 -6.19 4.14 -16.25
CA GLY A 282 -6.05 5.53 -16.67
C GLY A 282 -4.89 6.25 -15.99
N LEU A 283 -5.04 7.56 -15.78
CA LEU A 283 -4.13 8.42 -15.03
C LEU A 283 -4.88 9.11 -13.89
N ILE A 284 -4.17 9.55 -12.85
CA ILE A 284 -4.81 10.25 -11.72
C ILE A 284 -5.31 11.62 -12.20
N THR A 285 -6.63 11.83 -12.18
CA THR A 285 -7.29 13.09 -12.53
C THR A 285 -7.96 13.79 -11.34
N THR A 286 -7.61 13.38 -10.12
CA THR A 286 -8.03 14.03 -8.87
C THR A 286 -6.84 14.71 -8.21
N GLY A 287 -7.00 15.98 -7.87
CA GLY A 287 -6.03 16.79 -7.15
C GLY A 287 -6.63 17.45 -5.92
N TYR A 288 -5.80 18.16 -5.17
CA TYR A 288 -6.23 19.02 -4.08
C TYR A 288 -5.93 20.48 -4.43
N ASN A 289 -6.96 21.30 -4.51
CA ASN A 289 -6.84 22.74 -4.70
C ASN A 289 -6.72 23.40 -3.32
N LEU A 290 -5.53 23.92 -3.01
CA LEU A 290 -5.25 24.64 -1.76
C LEU A 290 -5.82 26.06 -1.73
N GLU A 291 -6.07 26.69 -2.88
CA GLU A 291 -6.60 28.06 -2.95
C GLU A 291 -8.10 28.09 -2.59
N ASP A 292 -8.87 27.11 -3.09
CA ASP A 292 -10.29 26.92 -2.77
C ASP A 292 -10.53 25.92 -1.60
N ASP A 293 -9.46 25.41 -0.98
CA ASP A 293 -9.42 24.37 0.07
C ASP A 293 -10.39 23.19 -0.16
N ARG A 294 -10.26 22.55 -1.34
CA ARG A 294 -11.16 21.47 -1.78
C ARG A 294 -10.44 20.41 -2.62
N CYS A 295 -10.98 19.18 -2.59
CA CYS A 295 -10.62 18.16 -3.56
C CYS A 295 -11.31 18.48 -4.90
N GLU A 296 -10.62 18.26 -6.01
CA GLU A 296 -11.13 18.50 -7.37
C GLU A 296 -10.85 17.29 -8.25
N CYS A 297 -11.84 16.84 -9.01
CA CYS A 297 -11.73 15.74 -9.95
C CYS A 297 -12.19 16.19 -11.34
N VAL A 298 -11.27 16.14 -12.30
CA VAL A 298 -11.61 16.26 -13.72
C VAL A 298 -11.92 14.88 -14.30
N ALA A 299 -12.77 14.83 -15.33
CA ALA A 299 -13.15 13.56 -15.93
C ALA A 299 -11.95 12.90 -16.64
N LEU A 300 -11.72 11.61 -16.34
CA LEU A 300 -10.65 10.80 -16.92
C LEU A 300 -10.81 10.61 -18.44
N GLN A 301 -12.04 10.63 -18.92
CA GLN A 301 -12.44 10.43 -20.31
C GLN A 301 -13.82 11.08 -20.53
N ASP A 302 -14.29 11.09 -21.78
CA ASP A 302 -15.70 11.40 -22.06
C ASP A 302 -16.61 10.34 -21.41
N PHE A 303 -17.66 10.80 -20.74
CA PHE A 303 -18.77 9.98 -20.24
C PHE A 303 -20.09 10.50 -20.83
N GLN A 304 -20.87 9.63 -21.45
CA GLN A 304 -22.21 9.98 -21.97
C GLN A 304 -23.25 9.91 -20.85
N ALA A 305 -24.37 10.60 -21.02
CA ALA A 305 -25.51 10.45 -20.11
C ALA A 305 -25.97 8.96 -20.04
N GLY A 306 -25.82 8.35 -18.87
CA GLY A 306 -26.08 6.92 -18.63
C GLY A 306 -24.83 6.07 -18.35
N ASP A 307 -23.62 6.57 -18.63
CA ASP A 307 -22.36 5.87 -18.34
C ASP A 307 -22.00 5.91 -16.86
N GLN A 308 -21.35 4.85 -16.35
CA GLN A 308 -20.69 4.88 -15.04
C GLN A 308 -19.47 5.80 -15.10
N ILE A 309 -19.37 6.73 -14.15
CA ILE A 309 -18.21 7.61 -13.97
C ILE A 309 -17.17 6.84 -13.17
N TYR A 310 -16.00 6.65 -13.79
CA TYR A 310 -14.85 5.97 -13.20
C TYR A 310 -13.67 6.93 -13.00
N ILE A 311 -12.78 6.56 -12.07
CA ILE A 311 -11.49 7.23 -11.86
C ILE A 311 -10.36 6.20 -11.80
N PHE A 312 -9.12 6.65 -12.02
CA PHE A 312 -7.94 5.82 -11.81
C PHE A 312 -7.47 5.96 -10.35
N TYR A 313 -7.54 4.87 -9.58
CA TYR A 313 -7.19 4.85 -8.16
C TYR A 313 -5.67 4.95 -7.88
N GLY A 314 -4.83 4.92 -8.92
CA GLY A 314 -3.37 4.83 -8.81
C GLY A 314 -2.81 3.48 -9.25
N THR A 315 -1.48 3.42 -9.40
CA THR A 315 -0.72 2.33 -10.03
C THR A 315 -0.55 1.08 -9.14
N ARG A 316 -1.64 0.60 -8.53
CA ARG A 316 -1.64 -0.53 -7.60
C ARG A 316 -1.63 -1.90 -8.30
N SER A 317 -1.01 -2.88 -7.66
CA SER A 317 -1.07 -4.29 -8.10
C SER A 317 -2.41 -4.93 -7.74
N ASN A 318 -2.75 -6.08 -8.35
CA ASN A 318 -3.94 -6.82 -7.94
C ASN A 318 -3.83 -7.41 -6.53
N ALA A 319 -2.61 -7.67 -6.04
CA ALA A 319 -2.42 -8.01 -4.62
C ALA A 319 -2.82 -6.84 -3.71
N GLU A 320 -2.45 -5.61 -4.07
CA GLU A 320 -2.82 -4.40 -3.33
C GLU A 320 -4.32 -4.07 -3.45
N PHE A 321 -4.92 -4.21 -4.64
CA PHE A 321 -6.36 -4.03 -4.83
C PHE A 321 -7.17 -5.07 -4.04
N VAL A 322 -6.79 -6.36 -4.05
CA VAL A 322 -7.52 -7.38 -3.28
C VAL A 322 -7.37 -7.13 -1.78
N ILE A 323 -6.15 -6.90 -1.29
CA ILE A 323 -5.88 -6.81 0.15
C ILE A 323 -6.38 -5.49 0.75
N HIS A 324 -6.18 -4.37 0.06
CA HIS A 324 -6.46 -3.03 0.60
C HIS A 324 -7.69 -2.33 -0.01
N SER A 325 -8.12 -2.69 -1.23
CA SER A 325 -9.32 -2.11 -1.85
C SER A 325 -10.51 -3.08 -1.92
N GLY A 326 -10.32 -4.37 -1.65
CA GLY A 326 -11.39 -5.37 -1.62
C GLY A 326 -11.93 -5.76 -2.99
N PHE A 327 -11.15 -5.66 -4.07
CA PHE A 327 -11.53 -6.17 -5.40
C PHE A 327 -10.32 -6.69 -6.19
N PHE A 328 -10.55 -7.53 -7.20
CA PHE A 328 -9.56 -7.89 -8.21
C PHE A 328 -9.88 -7.13 -9.50
N PHE A 329 -8.89 -6.48 -10.12
CA PHE A 329 -9.10 -5.74 -11.36
C PHE A 329 -8.59 -6.51 -12.57
N ASP A 330 -9.50 -6.88 -13.46
CA ASP A 330 -9.15 -7.47 -14.75
C ASP A 330 -8.38 -6.47 -15.61
N ASN A 331 -7.40 -6.97 -16.38
CA ASN A 331 -6.60 -6.16 -17.29
C ASN A 331 -5.84 -4.98 -16.61
N ASN A 332 -5.54 -5.07 -15.32
CA ASN A 332 -4.70 -4.10 -14.60
C ASN A 332 -3.32 -3.94 -15.26
N SER A 333 -3.05 -2.78 -15.86
CA SER A 333 -1.77 -2.48 -16.54
C SER A 333 -0.59 -2.25 -15.59
N HIS A 334 -0.82 -2.18 -14.28
CA HIS A 334 0.18 -1.94 -13.25
C HIS A 334 0.41 -3.16 -12.33
N ASP A 335 -0.16 -4.31 -12.71
CA ASP A 335 -0.02 -5.53 -11.94
C ASP A 335 1.40 -6.08 -11.98
N ARG A 336 1.86 -6.61 -10.85
CA ARG A 336 3.26 -6.94 -10.58
C ARG A 336 3.43 -7.94 -9.44
N VAL A 337 4.46 -8.76 -9.51
CA VAL A 337 4.89 -9.67 -8.42
C VAL A 337 6.22 -9.24 -7.83
N LYS A 338 6.47 -9.61 -6.57
CA LYS A 338 7.72 -9.33 -5.85
C LYS A 338 8.79 -10.35 -6.27
N ILE A 339 10.04 -9.92 -6.45
CA ILE A 339 11.20 -10.80 -6.65
C ILE A 339 12.35 -10.36 -5.74
N LYS A 340 12.69 -11.19 -4.76
CA LYS A 340 13.80 -10.93 -3.83
C LYS A 340 15.12 -11.39 -4.42
N LEU A 341 16.06 -10.46 -4.61
CA LEU A 341 17.39 -10.70 -5.15
C LEU A 341 18.45 -10.03 -4.27
N GLY A 342 19.67 -10.57 -4.27
CA GLY A 342 20.80 -9.99 -3.56
C GLY A 342 22.11 -10.65 -3.94
N VAL A 343 23.21 -9.89 -3.87
CA VAL A 343 24.56 -10.40 -4.10
C VAL A 343 24.99 -11.21 -2.88
N SER A 344 25.37 -12.47 -3.06
CA SER A 344 25.80 -13.32 -1.94
C SER A 344 27.11 -12.82 -1.35
N LYS A 345 27.20 -12.75 -0.02
CA LYS A 345 28.46 -12.51 0.72
C LYS A 345 29.54 -13.57 0.44
N SER A 346 29.16 -14.71 -0.13
CA SER A 346 30.09 -15.78 -0.59
C SER A 346 30.59 -15.60 -2.03
N ASP A 347 30.12 -14.60 -2.77
CA ASP A 347 30.64 -14.30 -4.11
C ASP A 347 32.05 -13.70 -3.98
N ARG A 348 33.02 -14.24 -4.73
CA ARG A 348 34.41 -13.71 -4.79
C ARG A 348 34.45 -12.24 -5.22
N LEU A 349 33.45 -11.77 -5.96
CA LEU A 349 33.30 -10.40 -6.45
C LEU A 349 32.37 -9.54 -5.58
N TYR A 350 31.91 -10.04 -4.42
CA TYR A 350 30.92 -9.34 -3.58
C TYR A 350 31.30 -7.87 -3.31
N ALA A 351 32.56 -7.60 -2.92
CA ALA A 351 32.99 -6.25 -2.57
C ALA A 351 32.89 -5.28 -3.76
N MET A 352 33.31 -5.72 -4.95
CA MET A 352 33.26 -4.91 -6.18
C MET A 352 31.82 -4.69 -6.66
N LYS A 353 30.99 -5.76 -6.64
CA LYS A 353 29.56 -5.65 -6.97
C LYS A 353 28.82 -4.72 -6.00
N ALA A 354 29.12 -4.81 -4.70
CA ALA A 354 28.52 -3.97 -3.69
C ALA A 354 28.88 -2.48 -3.87
N GLU A 355 30.14 -2.18 -4.24
CA GLU A 355 30.59 -0.81 -4.53
C GLU A 355 29.92 -0.24 -5.79
N VAL A 356 29.86 -0.99 -6.90
CA VAL A 356 29.17 -0.53 -8.12
C VAL A 356 27.68 -0.29 -7.86
N LEU A 357 27.01 -1.21 -7.14
CA LEU A 357 25.62 -1.02 -6.74
C LEU A 357 25.44 0.22 -5.84
N ALA A 358 26.33 0.45 -4.88
CA ALA A 358 26.28 1.64 -4.02
C ALA A 358 26.42 2.95 -4.80
N ARG A 359 27.36 3.02 -5.77
CA ARG A 359 27.51 4.18 -6.66
C ARG A 359 26.30 4.39 -7.58
N ALA A 360 25.63 3.31 -7.99
CA ALA A 360 24.37 3.36 -8.74
C ALA A 360 23.14 3.71 -7.86
N GLY A 361 23.29 3.86 -6.54
CA GLY A 361 22.17 4.09 -5.61
C GLY A 361 21.27 2.87 -5.40
N ILE A 362 21.79 1.66 -5.62
CA ILE A 362 21.06 0.39 -5.54
C ILE A 362 21.55 -0.42 -4.32
N PRO A 363 20.65 -0.93 -3.46
CA PRO A 363 21.03 -1.79 -2.35
C PRO A 363 21.56 -3.16 -2.82
N THR A 364 22.48 -3.75 -2.05
CA THR A 364 23.09 -5.07 -2.35
C THR A 364 22.11 -6.25 -2.26
N SER A 365 20.94 -6.04 -1.65
CA SER A 365 19.85 -7.01 -1.51
C SER A 365 18.53 -6.24 -1.38
N SER A 366 17.53 -6.60 -2.18
CA SER A 366 16.22 -5.92 -2.21
C SER A 366 15.09 -6.84 -2.67
N VAL A 367 13.87 -6.34 -2.52
CA VAL A 367 12.66 -6.87 -3.17
C VAL A 367 12.34 -5.96 -4.36
N PHE A 368 12.62 -6.45 -5.56
CA PHE A 368 12.26 -5.79 -6.81
C PHE A 368 10.87 -6.25 -7.27
N ALA A 369 10.39 -5.72 -8.39
CA ALA A 369 9.14 -6.13 -9.03
C ALA A 369 9.39 -6.76 -10.40
N LEU A 370 8.57 -7.76 -10.76
CA LEU A 370 8.34 -8.17 -12.14
C LEU A 370 6.95 -7.67 -12.55
N HIS A 371 6.86 -6.99 -13.70
CA HIS A 371 5.66 -6.32 -14.17
C HIS A 371 4.91 -7.16 -15.21
N SER A 372 3.59 -6.97 -15.29
CA SER A 372 2.72 -7.55 -16.31
C SER A 372 2.93 -6.95 -17.72
N THR A 373 3.64 -5.83 -17.84
CA THR A 373 3.96 -5.11 -19.08
C THR A 373 5.21 -5.67 -19.78
N GLU A 374 5.54 -5.13 -20.96
CA GLU A 374 6.89 -5.24 -21.54
C GLU A 374 7.55 -3.85 -21.44
N PRO A 375 8.82 -3.72 -21.00
CA PRO A 375 9.63 -4.77 -20.40
C PRO A 375 9.07 -5.26 -19.05
N PRO A 376 9.39 -6.50 -18.62
CA PRO A 376 8.91 -7.05 -17.35
C PRO A 376 9.72 -6.57 -16.14
N ILE A 377 10.79 -5.80 -16.34
CA ILE A 377 11.70 -5.31 -15.30
C ILE A 377 11.88 -3.80 -15.38
N SER A 378 12.06 -3.14 -14.23
CA SER A 378 12.40 -1.72 -14.18
C SER A 378 13.89 -1.47 -14.45
N ALA A 379 14.25 -0.22 -14.78
CA ALA A 379 15.64 0.21 -14.94
C ALA A 379 16.53 -0.15 -13.73
N GLN A 380 16.00 -0.04 -12.51
CA GLN A 380 16.73 -0.40 -11.28
C GLN A 380 17.01 -1.91 -11.19
N LEU A 381 16.05 -2.75 -11.59
CA LEU A 381 16.24 -4.21 -11.62
C LEU A 381 17.18 -4.62 -12.76
N LEU A 382 17.11 -3.98 -13.93
CA LEU A 382 18.07 -4.20 -15.02
C LEU A 382 19.51 -3.87 -14.57
N ALA A 383 19.72 -2.69 -13.98
CA ALA A 383 21.01 -2.28 -13.43
C ALA A 383 21.53 -3.26 -12.36
N PHE A 384 20.67 -3.71 -11.44
CA PHE A 384 21.02 -4.74 -10.46
C PHE A 384 21.45 -6.05 -11.12
N LEU A 385 20.68 -6.53 -12.10
CA LEU A 385 20.92 -7.81 -12.79
C LEU A 385 22.23 -7.77 -13.61
N ARG A 386 22.53 -6.65 -14.29
CA ARG A 386 23.80 -6.43 -14.99
C ARG A 386 24.98 -6.58 -14.05
N VAL A 387 25.00 -5.84 -12.94
CA VAL A 387 26.07 -5.89 -11.93
C VAL A 387 26.15 -7.26 -11.25
N PHE A 388 25.01 -7.92 -11.01
CA PHE A 388 24.96 -9.29 -10.48
C PHE A 388 25.68 -10.29 -11.40
N CYS A 389 25.59 -10.11 -12.72
CA CYS A 389 26.20 -10.98 -13.73
C CYS A 389 27.60 -10.56 -14.22
N MET A 390 28.13 -9.40 -13.77
CA MET A 390 29.41 -8.88 -14.26
C MET A 390 30.62 -9.77 -13.97
N THR A 391 31.59 -9.73 -14.89
CA THR A 391 32.96 -10.23 -14.66
C THR A 391 33.79 -9.27 -13.79
N GLU A 392 35.01 -9.67 -13.44
CA GLU A 392 35.92 -8.83 -12.65
C GLU A 392 36.44 -7.63 -13.47
N GLU A 393 36.59 -7.82 -14.77
CA GLU A 393 37.01 -6.83 -15.75
C GLU A 393 35.92 -5.79 -15.95
N GLU A 394 34.68 -6.23 -16.22
CA GLU A 394 33.51 -5.35 -16.34
C GLU A 394 33.32 -4.50 -15.06
N LEU A 395 33.47 -5.10 -13.87
CA LEU A 395 33.43 -4.36 -12.60
C LEU A 395 34.57 -3.34 -12.46
N LYS A 396 35.80 -3.65 -12.90
CA LYS A 396 36.91 -2.68 -12.87
C LYS A 396 36.60 -1.47 -13.73
N GLU A 397 36.02 -1.66 -14.91
CA GLU A 397 35.63 -0.57 -15.80
C GLU A 397 34.50 0.32 -15.25
N HIS A 398 33.66 -0.19 -14.34
CA HIS A 398 32.63 0.59 -13.63
C HIS A 398 33.15 1.20 -12.31
N LEU A 399 34.41 0.93 -11.93
CA LEU A 399 35.01 1.41 -10.69
C LEU A 399 36.20 2.35 -10.90
N LEU A 400 36.89 2.23 -12.04
CA LEU A 400 38.18 2.86 -12.34
C LEU A 400 38.18 3.52 -13.73
N GLY A 401 38.85 4.66 -13.83
CA GLY A 401 39.01 5.42 -15.07
C GLY A 401 37.83 6.35 -15.36
N ASP A 402 38.06 7.33 -16.24
CA ASP A 402 37.19 8.49 -16.39
C ASP A 402 35.76 8.11 -16.86
N SER A 403 35.64 7.08 -17.72
CA SER A 403 34.33 6.57 -18.19
C SER A 403 33.51 5.79 -17.15
N ALA A 404 34.03 5.56 -15.93
CA ALA A 404 33.35 4.73 -14.94
C ALA A 404 31.99 5.30 -14.50
N ILE A 405 31.87 6.63 -14.43
CA ILE A 405 30.62 7.32 -14.06
C ILE A 405 29.57 7.16 -15.17
N ASP A 406 29.94 7.34 -16.44
CA ASP A 406 29.04 7.18 -17.59
C ASP A 406 28.52 5.74 -17.72
N ARG A 407 29.40 4.77 -17.45
CA ARG A 407 29.05 3.34 -17.39
C ARG A 407 28.05 3.05 -16.27
N ILE A 408 28.22 3.66 -15.08
CA ILE A 408 27.23 3.57 -13.99
C ILE A 408 25.90 4.23 -14.38
N PHE A 409 25.94 5.41 -15.00
CA PHE A 409 24.75 6.16 -15.44
C PHE A 409 23.89 5.35 -16.44
N THR A 410 24.54 4.62 -17.35
CA THR A 410 23.88 3.80 -18.37
C THR A 410 23.41 2.42 -17.89
N LEU A 411 23.78 1.96 -16.68
CA LEU A 411 23.39 0.64 -16.15
C LEU A 411 21.89 0.36 -16.20
N GLY A 412 21.04 1.38 -16.04
CA GLY A 412 19.59 1.24 -16.08
C GLY A 412 18.95 1.28 -17.47
N ASN A 413 19.69 1.63 -18.53
CA ASN A 413 19.15 1.79 -19.88
C ASN A 413 19.34 0.51 -20.72
N ALA A 414 18.25 -0.05 -21.24
CA ALA A 414 18.24 -1.25 -22.08
C ALA A 414 19.02 -1.09 -23.40
N GLU A 415 19.17 0.14 -23.91
CA GLU A 415 19.88 0.45 -25.17
C GLU A 415 21.40 0.32 -25.05
N PHE A 416 21.94 0.47 -23.83
CA PHE A 416 23.38 0.48 -23.55
C PHE A 416 23.77 -0.72 -22.67
N PRO A 417 23.95 -1.93 -23.25
CA PRO A 417 24.39 -3.11 -22.52
C PRO A 417 25.86 -3.03 -22.13
N VAL A 418 26.20 -3.59 -20.96
CA VAL A 418 27.59 -3.70 -20.47
C VAL A 418 28.43 -4.53 -21.45
N SER A 419 27.90 -5.70 -21.84
CA SER A 419 28.41 -6.55 -22.91
C SER A 419 27.31 -7.51 -23.35
N TRP A 420 27.43 -8.10 -24.55
CA TRP A 420 26.45 -9.10 -25.01
C TRP A 420 26.43 -10.36 -24.12
N ASP A 421 27.58 -10.75 -23.58
CA ASP A 421 27.70 -11.88 -22.65
C ASP A 421 27.06 -11.56 -21.29
N ASN A 422 27.20 -10.33 -20.79
CA ASN A 422 26.51 -9.86 -19.58
C ASN A 422 24.99 -9.96 -19.71
N GLU A 423 24.44 -9.49 -20.84
CA GLU A 423 23.01 -9.61 -21.15
C GLU A 423 22.57 -11.08 -21.25
N VAL A 424 23.29 -11.92 -22.00
CA VAL A 424 22.97 -13.37 -22.10
C VAL A 424 22.93 -14.02 -20.72
N LYS A 425 23.88 -13.71 -19.83
CA LYS A 425 23.92 -14.21 -18.45
C LYS A 425 22.72 -13.72 -17.63
N LEU A 426 22.39 -12.44 -17.69
CA LEU A 426 21.34 -11.85 -16.84
C LEU A 426 19.94 -12.31 -17.24
N TRP A 427 19.67 -12.42 -18.55
CA TRP A 427 18.40 -12.92 -19.05
C TRP A 427 18.26 -14.43 -18.81
N THR A 428 19.33 -15.21 -18.93
CA THR A 428 19.33 -16.63 -18.51
C THR A 428 19.02 -16.76 -17.01
N PHE A 429 19.67 -15.97 -16.15
CA PHE A 429 19.39 -15.98 -14.71
C PHE A 429 17.94 -15.61 -14.38
N LEU A 430 17.37 -14.62 -15.06
CA LEU A 430 15.99 -14.19 -14.83
C LEU A 430 14.98 -15.26 -15.30
N GLU A 431 15.20 -15.87 -16.46
CA GLU A 431 14.41 -16.99 -16.98
C GLU A 431 14.41 -18.18 -16.01
N ASP A 432 15.59 -18.60 -15.55
CA ASP A 432 15.75 -19.69 -14.57
C ASP A 432 15.08 -19.34 -13.23
N ARG A 433 15.23 -18.10 -12.75
CA ARG A 433 14.65 -17.64 -11.48
C ARG A 433 13.14 -17.55 -11.53
N ALA A 434 12.56 -16.98 -12.58
CA ALA A 434 11.11 -16.90 -12.75
C ALA A 434 10.51 -18.31 -12.93
N SER A 435 11.20 -19.19 -13.68
CA SER A 435 10.82 -20.61 -13.82
C SER A 435 10.89 -21.38 -12.50
N LEU A 436 11.85 -21.07 -11.61
CA LEU A 436 11.94 -21.66 -10.28
C LEU A 436 10.81 -21.17 -9.36
N LEU A 437 10.49 -19.87 -9.39
CA LEU A 437 9.37 -19.31 -8.63
C LEU A 437 8.03 -19.88 -9.08
N LEU A 438 7.81 -20.05 -10.40
CA LEU A 438 6.59 -20.65 -10.91
C LEU A 438 6.36 -22.09 -10.38
N LYS A 439 7.44 -22.83 -10.09
CA LYS A 439 7.39 -24.18 -9.52
C LYS A 439 7.13 -24.23 -8.00
N THR A 440 7.08 -23.09 -7.29
CA THR A 440 6.75 -23.08 -5.84
C THR A 440 5.25 -22.99 -5.54
N TYR A 441 4.42 -22.69 -6.54
CA TYR A 441 2.95 -22.66 -6.40
C TYR A 441 2.37 -24.07 -6.35
N LYS A 442 1.23 -24.22 -5.66
CA LYS A 442 0.52 -25.51 -5.55
C LYS A 442 -0.29 -25.91 -6.78
N THR A 443 -0.59 -24.96 -7.66
CA THR A 443 -1.40 -25.15 -8.87
C THR A 443 -0.72 -24.49 -10.08
N THR A 444 -1.00 -25.02 -11.26
CA THR A 444 -0.62 -24.50 -12.57
C THR A 444 -1.60 -23.41 -13.05
N ILE A 445 -1.24 -22.73 -14.14
CA ILE A 445 -2.09 -21.72 -14.81
C ILE A 445 -3.35 -22.40 -15.37
N GLU A 446 -3.19 -23.60 -15.93
CA GLU A 446 -4.23 -24.42 -16.54
C GLU A 446 -5.25 -24.92 -15.51
N GLU A 447 -4.79 -25.41 -14.36
CA GLU A 447 -5.67 -25.83 -13.26
C GLU A 447 -6.52 -24.67 -12.74
N ASP A 448 -5.93 -23.49 -12.54
CA ASP A 448 -6.68 -22.31 -12.09
C ASP A 448 -7.70 -21.85 -13.13
N LYS A 449 -7.34 -21.87 -14.42
CA LYS A 449 -8.27 -21.61 -15.54
C LYS A 449 -9.37 -22.68 -15.67
N ILE A 450 -9.18 -23.88 -15.15
CA ILE A 450 -10.23 -24.90 -15.03
C ILE A 450 -11.14 -24.58 -13.84
N VAL A 451 -10.59 -24.24 -12.68
CA VAL A 451 -11.38 -23.89 -11.48
C VAL A 451 -12.25 -22.65 -11.74
N LEU A 452 -11.72 -21.61 -12.39
CA LEU A 452 -12.46 -20.38 -12.73
C LEU A 452 -13.63 -20.58 -13.73
N LYS A 453 -13.75 -21.74 -14.37
CA LYS A 453 -14.93 -22.08 -15.19
C LYS A 453 -16.13 -22.53 -14.36
N ASN A 454 -15.96 -22.74 -13.05
CA ASN A 454 -17.06 -23.06 -12.15
C ASN A 454 -17.89 -21.78 -11.86
N PRO A 455 -19.17 -21.70 -12.29
CA PRO A 455 -20.02 -20.54 -12.02
C PRO A 455 -20.45 -20.42 -10.55
N ASP A 456 -20.28 -21.48 -9.73
CA ASP A 456 -20.72 -21.52 -8.33
C ASP A 456 -19.69 -20.94 -7.34
N LEU A 457 -18.61 -20.31 -7.82
CA LEU A 457 -17.61 -19.65 -6.97
C LEU A 457 -18.17 -18.34 -6.37
N SER A 458 -17.88 -18.09 -5.09
CA SER A 458 -18.11 -16.78 -4.48
C SER A 458 -17.22 -15.71 -5.13
N VAL A 459 -17.59 -14.43 -4.99
CA VAL A 459 -16.77 -13.29 -5.45
C VAL A 459 -15.38 -13.34 -4.79
N ARG A 460 -15.33 -13.61 -3.48
CA ARG A 460 -14.10 -13.71 -2.68
C ARG A 460 -13.20 -14.89 -3.10
N ALA A 461 -13.79 -16.07 -3.32
CA ALA A 461 -13.06 -17.22 -3.87
C ALA A 461 -12.51 -16.91 -5.28
N THR A 462 -13.32 -16.26 -6.12
CA THR A 462 -12.94 -15.84 -7.47
C THR A 462 -11.78 -14.85 -7.43
N MET A 463 -11.80 -13.85 -6.54
CA MET A 463 -10.68 -12.94 -6.31
C MET A 463 -9.41 -13.68 -5.89
N ALA A 464 -9.51 -14.62 -4.94
CA ALA A 464 -8.36 -15.41 -4.48
C ALA A 464 -7.73 -16.25 -5.60
N ILE A 465 -8.56 -16.88 -6.44
CA ILE A 465 -8.09 -17.72 -7.56
C ILE A 465 -7.55 -16.85 -8.71
N LYS A 466 -8.16 -15.70 -9.01
CA LYS A 466 -7.65 -14.76 -10.02
C LYS A 466 -6.32 -14.13 -9.57
N LEU A 467 -6.16 -13.80 -8.28
CA LEU A 467 -4.91 -13.29 -7.72
C LEU A 467 -3.76 -14.30 -7.85
N ARG A 468 -3.95 -15.54 -7.42
CA ARG A 468 -2.91 -16.58 -7.54
C ARG A 468 -2.63 -16.98 -9.00
N LEU A 469 -3.59 -16.81 -9.90
CA LEU A 469 -3.42 -16.99 -11.35
C LEU A 469 -2.55 -15.86 -11.91
N GLY A 470 -2.90 -14.60 -11.62
CA GLY A 470 -2.16 -13.41 -12.06
C GLY A 470 -0.69 -13.44 -11.61
N GLU A 471 -0.41 -13.83 -10.36
CA GLU A 471 0.98 -14.00 -9.88
C GLU A 471 1.78 -14.97 -10.77
N LYS A 472 1.15 -16.06 -11.25
CA LYS A 472 1.78 -17.05 -12.15
C LYS A 472 1.86 -16.57 -13.59
N GLU A 473 0.86 -15.89 -14.11
CA GLU A 473 0.86 -15.37 -15.48
C GLU A 473 1.94 -14.28 -15.68
N ILE A 474 2.18 -13.44 -14.67
CA ILE A 474 3.30 -12.48 -14.68
C ILE A 474 4.65 -13.21 -14.69
N LEU A 475 4.82 -14.26 -13.87
CA LEU A 475 6.04 -15.07 -13.87
C LEU A 475 6.25 -15.80 -15.21
N GLU A 476 5.20 -16.37 -15.80
CA GLU A 476 5.27 -17.06 -17.09
C GLU A 476 5.60 -16.08 -18.23
N LYS A 477 5.04 -14.86 -18.20
CA LYS A 477 5.40 -13.79 -19.12
C LYS A 477 6.86 -13.36 -18.95
N ALA A 478 7.34 -13.21 -17.71
CA ALA A 478 8.74 -12.88 -17.45
C ALA A 478 9.70 -13.97 -17.96
N VAL A 479 9.35 -15.27 -17.85
CA VAL A 479 10.10 -16.38 -18.46
C VAL A 479 10.15 -16.23 -19.98
N LYS A 480 9.01 -15.97 -20.63
CA LYS A 480 8.92 -15.81 -22.10
C LYS A 480 9.73 -14.61 -22.60
N SER A 481 9.58 -13.45 -21.98
CA SER A 481 10.32 -12.21 -22.31
C SER A 481 11.83 -12.39 -22.09
N ALA A 482 12.24 -12.99 -20.97
CA ALA A 482 13.65 -13.30 -20.71
C ALA A 482 14.26 -14.29 -21.72
N ALA A 483 13.51 -15.33 -22.14
CA ALA A 483 13.96 -16.26 -23.16
C ALA A 483 14.16 -15.60 -24.53
N VAL A 484 13.27 -14.66 -24.91
CA VAL A 484 13.39 -13.86 -26.14
C VAL A 484 14.63 -12.95 -26.08
N ASN A 485 14.82 -12.22 -24.98
CA ASN A 485 15.98 -11.34 -24.80
C ASN A 485 17.29 -12.13 -24.79
N ARG A 486 17.34 -13.27 -24.09
CA ARG A 486 18.50 -14.18 -24.10
C ARG A 486 18.90 -14.59 -25.51
N GLU A 487 17.94 -14.93 -26.37
CA GLU A 487 18.21 -15.31 -27.75
C GLU A 487 18.64 -14.10 -28.61
N TYR A 488 17.99 -12.95 -28.43
CA TYR A 488 18.36 -11.70 -29.09
C TYR A 488 19.82 -11.31 -28.82
N TYR A 489 20.23 -11.29 -27.55
CA TYR A 489 21.60 -10.93 -27.18
C TYR A 489 22.62 -12.04 -27.50
N ARG A 490 22.23 -13.33 -27.46
CA ARG A 490 23.05 -14.45 -27.95
C ARG A 490 23.40 -14.28 -29.42
N LYS A 491 22.41 -13.96 -30.26
CA LYS A 491 22.62 -13.68 -31.68
C LYS A 491 23.63 -12.53 -31.89
N HIS A 492 23.47 -11.42 -31.17
CA HIS A 492 24.41 -10.28 -31.26
C HIS A 492 25.84 -10.65 -30.83
N MET A 493 25.98 -11.52 -29.83
CA MET A 493 27.27 -12.06 -29.39
C MET A 493 27.92 -12.96 -30.45
N GLU A 494 27.14 -13.85 -31.08
CA GLU A 494 27.61 -14.77 -32.14
C GLU A 494 27.98 -14.03 -33.43
N GLU A 495 27.18 -13.04 -33.83
CA GLU A 495 27.44 -12.15 -34.97
C GLU A 495 28.57 -11.13 -34.70
N ARG A 496 29.02 -11.02 -33.44
CA ARG A 496 30.00 -10.02 -32.96
C ARG A 496 29.58 -8.59 -33.32
N ALA A 497 28.30 -8.29 -33.16
CA ALA A 497 27.75 -6.96 -33.41
C ALA A 497 28.50 -5.90 -32.58
N PRO A 498 28.72 -4.68 -33.10
CA PRO A 498 29.30 -3.60 -32.31
C PRO A 498 28.37 -3.24 -31.14
N LEU A 499 28.92 -3.13 -29.92
CA LEU A 499 28.16 -2.66 -28.77
C LEU A 499 27.75 -1.19 -28.99
N PRO A 500 26.48 -0.83 -28.73
CA PRO A 500 26.05 0.56 -28.65
C PRO A 500 26.93 1.34 -27.66
N ARG A 501 27.21 2.59 -27.98
CA ARG A 501 27.91 3.52 -27.10
C ARG A 501 27.03 4.73 -26.88
N TYR A 502 26.97 5.17 -25.64
CA TYR A 502 26.34 6.43 -25.27
C TYR A 502 27.29 7.57 -25.64
N GLU A 503 26.83 8.51 -26.47
CA GLU A 503 27.50 9.79 -26.70
C GLU A 503 26.68 10.89 -26.01
N GLU A 504 27.32 11.90 -25.40
CA GLU A 504 26.59 12.92 -24.63
C GLU A 504 25.55 13.71 -25.47
N SER A 505 25.64 13.67 -26.79
CA SER A 505 24.62 14.18 -27.71
C SER A 505 23.25 13.50 -27.56
N ASP A 506 23.19 12.28 -27.02
CA ASP A 506 21.97 11.48 -26.89
C ASP A 506 21.05 11.97 -25.75
N LEU A 507 21.53 12.90 -24.90
CA LEU A 507 20.76 13.52 -23.81
C LEU A 507 19.42 14.13 -24.27
N GLY A 508 19.32 14.57 -25.53
CA GLY A 508 18.08 15.10 -26.11
C GLY A 508 16.92 14.10 -26.22
N LEU A 509 17.17 12.79 -26.12
CA LEU A 509 16.14 11.74 -26.12
C LEU A 509 15.65 11.38 -24.71
N LEU A 510 16.43 11.65 -23.66
CA LEU A 510 16.14 11.25 -22.28
C LEU A 510 15.05 12.10 -21.60
N GLU A 511 14.75 13.29 -22.12
CA GLU A 511 13.71 14.18 -21.56
C GLU A 511 12.29 13.92 -22.11
N GLY A 512 12.14 13.05 -23.14
CA GLY A 512 10.86 12.78 -23.81
C GLY A 512 10.05 11.58 -23.27
N GLY A 513 10.60 10.80 -22.32
CA GLY A 513 9.97 9.58 -21.81
C GLY A 513 8.96 9.84 -20.68
N VAL A 514 7.66 9.83 -21.00
CA VAL A 514 6.58 9.96 -20.01
C VAL A 514 6.50 8.71 -19.12
N GLY A 515 6.77 8.85 -17.81
CA GLY A 515 6.41 7.84 -16.80
C GLY A 515 7.51 7.45 -15.80
N ASP A 516 7.73 8.31 -14.79
CA ASP A 516 8.31 8.01 -13.48
C ASP A 516 9.49 7.00 -13.41
N SER A 517 10.65 7.40 -13.94
CA SER A 517 11.92 6.66 -13.76
C SER A 517 13.13 7.58 -13.51
N ARG A 518 12.99 8.55 -12.59
CA ARG A 518 14.14 9.40 -12.18
C ARG A 518 15.08 8.66 -11.23
N LEU A 519 16.15 8.10 -11.79
CA LEU A 519 17.40 7.87 -11.05
C LEU A 519 17.83 9.19 -10.37
N PRO A 520 18.37 9.16 -9.14
CA PRO A 520 18.69 10.38 -8.41
C PRO A 520 19.86 11.12 -9.08
N LEU A 521 19.67 12.40 -9.40
CA LEU A 521 20.75 13.30 -9.83
C LEU A 521 21.70 13.63 -8.66
N VAL A 522 22.48 12.65 -8.22
CA VAL A 522 23.46 12.77 -7.12
C VAL A 522 24.85 12.25 -7.56
N LEU A 523 25.24 12.61 -8.79
CA LEU A 523 26.63 12.46 -9.28
C LEU A 523 27.18 13.70 -10.01
N ARG A 524 26.40 14.79 -10.17
CA ARG A 524 26.81 16.06 -10.81
C ARG A 524 27.10 17.22 -9.81
N LYS A 525 27.48 16.89 -8.57
CA LYS A 525 27.79 17.89 -7.50
C LYS A 525 29.03 17.55 -6.65
N LEU A 526 29.92 16.68 -7.13
CA LEU A 526 31.14 16.28 -6.39
C LEU A 526 32.45 16.70 -7.07
N GLU A 527 32.38 17.38 -8.22
CA GLU A 527 33.57 17.80 -8.98
C GLU A 527 34.09 19.21 -8.58
N GLU A 528 33.37 19.95 -7.72
CA GLU A 528 33.76 21.30 -7.29
C GLU A 528 34.37 21.39 -5.87
N GLU A 529 34.37 20.30 -5.08
CA GLU A 529 34.87 20.34 -3.67
C GLU A 529 35.91 19.26 -3.29
N ALA A 530 36.22 18.28 -4.16
CA ALA A 530 37.07 17.12 -3.82
C ALA A 530 38.57 17.28 -4.19
N GLY A 531 39.16 18.42 -3.85
CA GLY A 531 40.56 18.75 -4.15
C GLY A 531 41.60 18.35 -3.10
N VAL A 532 41.69 17.09 -2.64
CA VAL A 532 42.87 16.52 -1.92
C VAL A 532 43.00 15.02 -2.21
N GLN A 533 44.22 14.57 -2.53
CA GLN A 533 44.55 13.15 -2.73
C GLN A 533 44.67 12.37 -1.42
N GLU A 534 44.10 11.17 -1.33
CA GLU A 534 44.72 10.08 -0.56
C GLU A 534 44.32 8.70 -1.10
N SER A 535 45.32 7.85 -1.37
CA SER A 535 45.13 6.53 -1.99
C SER A 535 44.81 5.47 -0.94
N LEU A 536 43.52 5.20 -0.71
CA LEU A 536 43.08 4.17 0.24
C LEU A 536 43.29 2.75 -0.32
N SER A 537 43.91 1.91 0.49
CA SER A 537 44.25 0.53 0.13
C SER A 537 43.03 -0.41 0.26
N LEU A 538 42.94 -1.45 -0.58
CA LEU A 538 41.83 -2.43 -0.57
C LEU A 538 41.56 -3.08 0.81
N THR A 539 42.55 -3.04 1.71
CA THR A 539 42.46 -3.56 3.09
C THR A 539 41.56 -2.74 4.02
N GLU A 540 41.38 -1.44 3.78
CA GLU A 540 40.63 -0.55 4.68
C GLU A 540 39.12 -0.51 4.41
N THR A 541 38.72 -0.82 3.18
CA THR A 541 37.30 -0.99 2.84
C THR A 541 36.70 -2.22 3.55
N VAL A 542 37.48 -3.29 3.69
CA VAL A 542 37.05 -4.55 4.33
C VAL A 542 36.86 -4.40 5.84
N SER A 543 37.65 -3.56 6.51
CA SER A 543 37.51 -3.28 7.95
C SER A 543 36.33 -2.36 8.25
N LYS A 544 36.04 -1.36 7.40
CA LYS A 544 34.84 -0.51 7.53
C LYS A 544 33.54 -1.31 7.35
N VAL A 545 33.49 -2.27 6.41
CA VAL A 545 32.32 -3.15 6.24
C VAL A 545 32.08 -4.03 7.48
N LYS A 546 33.13 -4.53 8.16
CA LYS A 546 33.00 -5.31 9.40
C LYS A 546 32.59 -4.47 10.62
N ALA A 547 32.93 -3.18 10.66
CA ALA A 547 32.51 -2.29 11.74
C ALA A 547 31.00 -2.01 11.72
N ALA A 548 30.39 -1.95 10.54
CA ALA A 548 28.94 -1.75 10.36
C ALA A 548 28.10 -2.99 10.72
N GLU A 549 28.70 -4.20 10.74
CA GLU A 549 27.97 -5.46 10.99
C GLU A 549 27.64 -5.72 12.48
N ASN A 550 28.14 -4.89 13.41
CA ASN A 550 27.97 -5.08 14.87
C ASN A 550 26.89 -4.20 15.52
N GLY A 551 26.05 -3.51 14.74
CA GLY A 551 25.01 -2.65 15.30
C GLY A 551 23.82 -2.42 14.38
N LEU A 552 22.85 -3.34 14.39
CA LEU A 552 21.44 -3.07 14.11
C LEU A 552 20.57 -4.27 14.53
N VAL A 553 19.69 -4.04 15.51
CA VAL A 553 18.73 -5.04 16.01
C VAL A 553 17.50 -5.04 15.11
N ASN A 554 17.09 -6.22 14.63
CA ASN A 554 15.91 -6.36 13.77
C ASN A 554 14.62 -5.91 14.48
N GLY A 555 13.99 -4.86 13.97
CA GLY A 555 12.62 -4.44 14.27
C GLY A 555 11.82 -4.31 12.98
N GLU A 556 10.62 -4.88 12.98
CA GLU A 556 9.74 -4.97 11.80
C GLU A 556 9.21 -3.58 11.38
N ASN A 557 9.29 -3.25 10.08
CA ASN A 557 8.50 -2.18 9.47
C ASN A 557 8.31 -2.47 7.96
N LEU A 558 7.15 -3.00 7.60
CA LEU A 558 6.66 -3.03 6.22
C LEU A 558 5.59 -1.94 6.08
N ILE A 559 5.96 -0.84 5.44
CA ILE A 559 5.02 0.20 4.98
C ILE A 559 5.07 0.19 3.44
N PRO A 560 4.05 -0.34 2.76
CA PRO A 560 3.86 -0.08 1.34
C PRO A 560 3.02 1.20 1.18
N ASN A 561 3.70 2.34 1.03
CA ASN A 561 3.17 3.48 0.28
C ASN A 561 4.35 4.36 -0.15
N GLY A 562 4.42 4.67 -1.44
CA GLY A 562 5.55 5.38 -2.02
C GLY A 562 5.41 6.89 -1.88
N THR A 563 6.37 7.51 -1.20
CA THR A 563 7.21 8.59 -1.74
C THR A 563 8.40 8.79 -0.80
N ARG A 564 9.56 9.16 -1.33
CA ARG A 564 10.74 9.51 -0.52
C ARG A 564 10.39 10.66 0.43
N SER A 565 10.69 10.52 1.72
CA SER A 565 11.02 11.72 2.50
C SER A 565 12.43 12.15 2.12
N GLU A 566 12.61 13.44 1.91
CA GLU A 566 13.94 14.03 1.93
C GLU A 566 14.44 14.10 3.39
N ASN A 567 15.75 14.14 3.57
CA ASN A 567 16.36 14.22 4.89
C ASN A 567 16.34 15.68 5.37
N GLU A 568 15.56 16.00 6.40
CA GLU A 568 15.88 17.17 7.22
C GLU A 568 17.05 16.82 8.14
N SER A 569 18.20 17.44 7.87
CA SER A 569 19.37 17.38 8.73
C SER A 569 19.14 18.17 10.01
N LEU A 570 19.12 17.49 11.15
CA LEU A 570 19.19 18.11 12.48
C LEU A 570 20.51 18.86 12.65
N SER A 571 20.49 20.19 12.55
CA SER A 571 21.58 21.06 13.00
C SER A 571 21.43 21.32 14.51
N PRO A 572 22.45 21.06 15.35
CA PRO A 572 22.38 21.37 16.77
C PRO A 572 22.52 22.88 17.03
N GLU A 573 22.01 23.32 18.17
CA GLU A 573 22.06 24.71 18.63
C GLU A 573 23.50 25.16 18.93
N GLU A 574 24.00 26.18 18.24
CA GLU A 574 25.11 27.01 18.72
C GLU A 574 24.70 28.49 18.67
N SER A 575 24.60 29.12 19.84
CA SER A 575 24.20 30.52 19.99
C SER A 575 25.23 31.30 20.79
N GLU A 576 26.26 31.85 20.14
CA GLU A 576 27.09 32.92 20.73
C GLU A 576 27.41 34.04 19.72
N ASN A 577 26.93 35.25 20.07
CA ASN A 577 27.56 36.57 19.89
C ASN A 577 28.23 36.97 18.55
N VAL A 578 27.83 38.14 18.01
CA VAL A 578 28.66 39.38 18.00
C VAL A 578 27.89 40.61 17.47
N THR A 579 27.67 41.57 18.37
CA THR A 579 27.49 43.05 18.25
C THR A 579 27.01 43.77 16.96
N GLY A 580 26.11 44.76 17.15
CA GLY A 580 26.13 46.02 16.37
C GLY A 580 24.81 46.83 16.31
N GLU A 581 24.60 47.76 17.27
CA GLU A 581 23.89 49.09 17.17
C GLU A 581 22.49 49.20 16.49
N GLU A 582 21.48 50.01 16.86
CA GLU A 582 21.10 51.01 17.90
C GLU A 582 19.54 51.18 17.78
N SER A 583 18.70 51.75 18.67
CA SER A 583 18.81 52.26 20.06
C SER A 583 17.42 52.52 20.70
N SER A 584 17.41 52.88 22.00
CA SER A 584 16.26 53.29 22.84
C SER A 584 15.17 52.22 23.15
N GLY A 585 14.64 52.07 24.37
CA GLY A 585 15.05 52.66 25.66
C GLY A 585 14.15 52.24 26.85
N SER A 586 14.71 52.27 28.07
CA SER A 586 14.07 52.08 29.40
C SER A 586 13.80 50.65 29.90
N MET A 587 14.37 50.32 31.07
CA MET A 587 14.32 49.02 31.76
C MET A 587 13.49 49.05 33.06
N ALA A 588 13.02 47.88 33.50
CA ALA A 588 13.10 47.48 34.92
C ALA A 588 13.24 45.95 35.03
N LYS A 589 14.32 45.46 35.67
CA LYS A 589 14.62 44.03 35.90
C LYS A 589 14.42 43.66 37.37
N VAL A 590 13.93 42.44 37.64
CA VAL A 590 14.29 41.65 38.84
C VAL A 590 14.43 40.17 38.45
N LYS A 591 15.55 39.54 38.84
CA LYS A 591 15.85 38.08 38.73
C LYS A 591 15.18 37.34 39.94
N GLU A 592 15.09 36.01 40.06
CA GLU A 592 16.14 35.00 39.87
C GLU A 592 15.61 33.55 40.06
N ARG A 593 16.17 32.58 39.29
CA ARG A 593 16.28 31.10 39.49
C ARG A 593 15.07 30.32 40.08
N LEU A 594 14.61 29.25 39.43
CA LEU A 594 15.41 28.05 39.07
C LEU A 594 14.99 27.49 37.71
#